data_AF-A0A8C3IG00-F1
#
_entry.id   AF-A0A8C3IG00-F1
#
_cell.length_a   1.000
_cell.length_b   1.000
_cell.length_c   1.000
_cell.angle_alpha   90.00
_cell.angle_beta   90.00
_cell.angle_gamma   90.00
#
_symmetry.space_group_name_H-M   'P 1'
#
loop_
_entity.id
_entity.type
_entity.pdbx_description
1 polymer ?
#
loop_
_entity_poly.entity_id
_entity_poly.type
_entity_poly.pdbx_seq_one_letter_code
_entity_poly.pdbx_strand_id
1 'polypeptide(L)' 'LGSFGFPLQGASEKDIVHSGLAYTMDRSAQQIMNIATRYNLGLDQRTAAYLCAIEKVFRVYNEAGFAY' A
#
# COMPACT_ATOMS: atom_id res chain seq x y z
N LEU A 1 15.45 21.24 11.54
CA LEU A 1 16.47 20.30 12.05
C LEU A 1 15.84 19.46 13.16
N GLY A 2 15.22 18.32 12.82
CA GLY A 2 14.54 17.46 13.79
C GLY A 2 15.11 16.04 13.74
N SER A 3 15.93 15.72 14.74
CA SER A 3 16.37 14.40 15.21
C SER A 3 16.70 13.31 14.17
N PHE A 4 17.89 13.37 13.60
CA PHE A 4 18.64 12.17 13.21
C PHE A 4 19.35 11.61 14.45
N GLY A 5 18.60 10.90 15.28
CA GLY A 5 19.13 10.12 16.39
C GLY A 5 18.92 8.64 16.12
N PHE A 6 19.53 8.11 15.05
CA PHE A 6 19.68 6.66 14.96
C PHE A 6 20.92 6.29 15.79
N PRO A 7 20.79 5.49 16.86
CA PRO A 7 21.96 4.87 17.45
C PRO A 7 22.67 4.05 16.36
N LEU A 8 23.99 3.89 16.45
CA LEU A 8 24.81 3.08 15.53
C LEU A 8 24.39 1.59 15.45
N GLN A 9 23.37 1.18 16.21
CA GLN A 9 22.63 -0.07 16.09
C GLN A 9 21.38 0.19 15.24
N GLY A 10 21.21 -0.57 14.15
CA GLY A 10 20.10 -0.41 13.21
C GLY A 10 18.71 -0.42 13.85
N ALA A 11 17.67 -0.20 13.02
CA ALA A 11 16.29 -0.09 13.49
C ALA A 11 15.89 -1.28 14.39
N SER A 12 15.36 -0.98 15.57
CA SER A 12 14.81 -1.99 16.46
C SER A 12 13.54 -2.60 15.84
N GLU A 13 13.15 -3.80 16.24
CA GLU A 13 11.87 -4.42 15.83
C GLU A 13 10.70 -3.44 16.00
N LYS A 14 10.65 -2.73 17.13
CA LYS A 14 9.63 -1.71 17.39
C LYS A 14 9.62 -0.62 16.31
N ASP A 15 10.79 -0.14 15.91
CA ASP A 15 10.93 0.91 14.91
C ASP A 15 10.53 0.40 13.52
N ILE A 16 10.89 -0.85 13.19
CA ILE A 16 10.52 -1.51 11.93
C ILE A 16 9.01 -1.71 11.85
N VAL A 17 8.37 -2.18 12.92
CA VAL A 17 6.91 -2.37 12.95
C VAL A 17 6.19 -1.04 12.81
N HIS A 18 6.62 -0.01 13.53
CA HIS A 18 5.98 1.30 13.48
C HIS A 18 6.15 1.98 12.11
N SER A 19 7.37 2.00 11.59
CA SER A 19 7.67 2.58 10.28
C SER A 19 7.08 1.77 9.12
N GLY A 20 7.10 0.44 9.20
CA GLY A 20 6.53 -0.46 8.20
C GLY A 20 5.01 -0.36 8.12
N LEU A 21 4.33 -0.28 9.28
CA LEU A 21 2.88 -0.06 9.31
C LEU A 21 2.51 1.31 8.72
N ALA A 22 3.18 2.38 9.17
CA ALA A 22 2.92 3.72 8.64
C ALA A 22 3.16 3.78 7.12
N TYR A 23 4.26 3.21 6.66
CA TYR A 23 4.62 3.16 5.24
C TYR A 23 3.59 2.40 4.40
N THR A 24 3.17 1.21 4.84
CA THR A 24 2.22 0.38 4.09
C THR A 24 0.82 0.97 4.06
N MET A 25 0.38 1.60 5.15
CA MET A 25 -0.90 2.29 5.22
C MET A 25 -0.94 3.54 4.34
N ASP A 26 0.09 4.39 4.41
CA ASP A 26 0.15 5.60 3.59
C ASP A 26 0.20 5.25 2.09
N ARG A 27 1.06 4.29 1.71
CA ARG A 27 1.15 3.84 0.32
C ARG A 27 -0.15 3.23 -0.17
N SER A 28 -0.85 2.46 0.66
CA SER A 28 -2.14 1.87 0.30
C SER A 28 -3.24 2.93 0.16
N ALA A 29 -3.27 3.92 1.05
CA ALA A 29 -4.21 5.04 0.96
C ALA A 29 -4.00 5.83 -0.35
N GLN A 30 -2.75 6.14 -0.71
CA GLN A 30 -2.41 6.79 -1.98
C GLN A 30 -2.90 5.99 -3.20
N GLN A 31 -2.76 4.67 -3.18
CA GLN A 31 -3.26 3.81 -4.27
C GLN A 31 -4.79 3.87 -4.41
N ILE A 32 -5.52 3.80 -3.29
CA ILE A 32 -6.99 3.86 -3.29
C ILE A 32 -7.45 5.23 -3.78
N MET A 33 -6.87 6.33 -3.29
CA MET A 33 -7.20 7.69 -3.73
C MET A 33 -6.93 7.90 -5.22
N ASN A 34 -5.82 7.36 -5.73
CA ASN A 34 -5.50 7.42 -7.16
C ASN A 34 -6.53 6.67 -8.01
N ILE A 35 -6.97 5.47 -7.57
CA ILE A 35 -8.02 4.71 -8.26
C ILE A 35 -9.36 5.45 -8.19
N ALA A 36 -9.72 5.99 -7.02
CA ALA A 36 -10.93 6.78 -6.84
C ALA A 36 -10.97 7.98 -7.80
N THR A 37 -9.82 8.63 -8.01
CA THR A 37 -9.69 9.75 -8.95
C THR A 37 -9.73 9.26 -10.41
N ARG A 38 -9.04 8.18 -10.76
CA ARG A 38 -9.00 7.62 -12.13
C ARG A 38 -10.38 7.19 -12.63
N TYR A 39 -11.18 6.58 -11.77
CA TYR A 39 -12.53 6.10 -12.10
C TYR A 39 -13.63 7.09 -11.69
N ASN A 40 -13.26 8.30 -11.25
CA ASN A 40 -14.17 9.37 -10.83
C ASN A 40 -15.22 8.92 -9.79
N LEU A 41 -14.78 8.08 -8.84
CA LEU A 41 -15.62 7.49 -7.77
C LEU A 41 -15.89 8.47 -6.61
N GLY A 42 -15.20 9.61 -6.57
CA GLY A 42 -15.34 10.61 -5.52
C GLY A 42 -15.00 10.04 -4.14
N LEU A 43 -15.99 9.98 -3.25
CA LEU A 43 -15.84 9.49 -1.87
C LEU A 43 -16.08 7.98 -1.72
N ASP A 44 -16.38 7.26 -2.81
CA ASP A 44 -16.56 5.82 -2.76
C ASP A 44 -15.20 5.07 -2.73
N GLN A 45 -14.54 5.16 -1.58
CA GLN A 45 -13.26 4.51 -1.31
C GLN A 45 -13.41 2.98 -1.22
N ARG A 46 -14.62 2.47 -0.95
CA ARG A 46 -14.87 1.01 -0.89
C ARG A 46 -14.71 0.40 -2.28
N THR A 47 -15.37 0.96 -3.27
CA THR A 47 -15.25 0.50 -4.67
C THR A 47 -13.83 0.65 -5.19
N ALA A 48 -13.17 1.78 -4.87
CA ALA A 48 -11.76 1.99 -5.24
C ALA A 48 -10.80 0.96 -4.60
N ALA A 49 -11.04 0.57 -3.33
CA ALA A 49 -10.25 -0.46 -2.67
C ALA A 49 -10.43 -1.85 -3.32
N TYR A 50 -11.67 -2.21 -3.68
CA TYR A 50 -11.94 -3.46 -4.41
C TYR A 50 -11.26 -3.48 -5.78
N LEU A 51 -11.33 -2.39 -6.55
CA LEU A 51 -10.60 -2.24 -7.81
C LEU A 51 -9.09 -2.47 -7.62
N CYS A 52 -8.49 -1.86 -6.59
CA CYS A 52 -7.08 -2.06 -6.26
C CYS A 52 -6.74 -3.53 -5.98
N ALA A 53 -7.61 -4.23 -5.24
CA ALA A 53 -7.43 -5.64 -4.93
C ALA A 53 -7.55 -6.53 -6.18
N ILE A 54 -8.58 -6.28 -7.01
CA ILE A 54 -8.83 -7.03 -8.24
C ILE A 54 -7.66 -6.86 -9.21
N GLU A 55 -7.15 -5.65 -9.42
CA GLU A 55 -5.98 -5.42 -10.29
C GLU A 55 -4.76 -6.23 -9.84
N LYS A 56 -4.48 -6.27 -8.53
CA LYS A 56 -3.35 -7.02 -7.97
C LYS A 56 -3.52 -8.53 -8.17
N VAL A 57 -4.71 -9.06 -7.87
CA VAL A 57 -5.01 -10.48 -8.02
C VAL A 57 -5.01 -10.90 -9.50
N PHE A 58 -5.67 -10.13 -10.35
CA PHE A 58 -5.74 -10.37 -11.78
C PHE A 58 -4.35 -10.40 -12.42
N ARG A 59 -3.45 -9.48 -12.01
CA ARG A 59 -2.08 -9.47 -12.52
C ARG A 59 -1.35 -10.78 -12.26
N VAL A 60 -1.49 -11.37 -11.07
CA VAL A 60 -0.88 -12.67 -10.75
C VAL A 60 -1.44 -13.76 -11.66
N TYR A 61 -2.77 -13.83 -11.82
CA TYR A 61 -3.39 -14.81 -12.72
C TYR A 61 -2.97 -14.62 -14.19
N ASN A 62 -2.83 -13.37 -14.64
CA ASN A 62 -2.43 -13.07 -16.01
C ASN A 62 -0.95 -13.39 -16.28
N GLU A 63 -0.07 -13.18 -15.31
CA GLU A 63 1.37 -13.47 -15.43
C GLU A 63 1.68 -14.96 -15.27
N ALA A 64 1.03 -15.66 -14.34
CA ALA A 64 1.29 -17.07 -14.05
C ALA A 64 0.51 -18.04 -14.97
N GLY A 65 -0.50 -17.55 -15.70
CA GLY A 65 -1.48 -18.38 -16.40
C GLY A 65 -2.48 -19.04 -15.44
N PHE A 66 -3.64 -19.47 -15.96
CA PHE A 66 -4.65 -20.21 -15.19
C PHE A 66 -4.27 -21.70 -15.03
N ALA A 67 -3.03 -21.97 -14.59
CA ALA A 67 -2.56 -23.33 -14.34
C ALA A 67 -2.48 -23.60 -12.84
N TYR A 68 -3.13 -24.68 -12.42
CA TYR A 68 -2.94 -25.34 -11.11
C TYR A 68 -2.10 -26.60 -11.32
#